data_AF-A0A1I7D610-F1
#
_entry.id   AF-A0A1I7D610-F1
#
_cell.length_a   1.000
_cell.length_b   1.000
_cell.length_c   1.000
_cell.angle_alpha   90.00
_cell.angle_beta   90.00
_cell.angle_gamma   90.00
#
_symmetry.space_group_name_H-M   'P 1'
#
loop_
_entity.id
_entity.type
_entity.pdbx_description
1 polymer ?
#
loop_
_entity_poly.entity_id
_entity_poly.type
_entity_poly.pdbx_seq_one_letter_code
_entity_poly.pdbx_strand_id
1 'polypeptide(L)'
;MQVLQAERTDYVFVGSNKTYTMLFTFSLMAHLFAFWLLAMSNLPRGFRARPVKSIGVELIGTTQFEKLFAPPVVEEPPTASLSPAPIVKDKPQELPPPVVREEPVKGLQPVIADNFQLGRLLEAPENKELKESLVLFDPSDQREQLCNLEVMEQIHLWNESFNPERVVAFAYKDPVVFGDTVTAEGAAFRSKGEWYHLAYRCTWNPTTNLVTALEFLSGDLIPHSEWEDHFLFAQ
;
A
#
# COMPACT_ATOMS: atom_id res chain seq x y z
N MET A 1 -16.39 -78.49 1.69
CA MET A 1 -16.09 -77.05 1.59
C MET A 1 -15.43 -76.83 0.25
N GLN A 2 -16.19 -76.35 -0.75
CA GLN A 2 -15.69 -76.09 -2.11
C GLN A 2 -14.98 -74.74 -2.11
N VAL A 3 -13.71 -74.71 -2.53
CA VAL A 3 -13.00 -73.46 -2.83
C VAL A 3 -13.02 -73.31 -4.35
N LEU A 4 -13.74 -72.30 -4.81
CA LEU A 4 -13.84 -71.88 -6.20
C LEU A 4 -12.44 -71.49 -6.71
N GLN A 5 -11.96 -72.13 -7.79
CA GLN A 5 -10.83 -71.61 -8.55
C GLN A 5 -11.32 -70.48 -9.44
N ALA A 6 -10.84 -69.26 -9.18
CA ALA A 6 -11.02 -68.13 -10.07
C ALA A 6 -10.00 -68.22 -11.21
N GLU A 7 -10.49 -68.37 -12.44
CA GLU A 7 -9.68 -68.38 -13.65
C GLU A 7 -9.14 -66.97 -13.92
N ARG A 8 -7.82 -66.78 -13.78
CA ARG A 8 -7.13 -65.54 -14.11
C ARG A 8 -6.93 -65.48 -15.62
N THR A 9 -7.71 -64.65 -16.30
CA THR A 9 -7.51 -64.31 -17.72
C THR A 9 -6.43 -63.24 -17.82
N ASP A 10 -5.20 -63.66 -18.14
CA ASP A 10 -4.11 -62.74 -18.48
C ASP A 10 -4.32 -62.25 -19.92
N TYR A 11 -4.88 -61.04 -20.08
CA TYR A 11 -4.96 -60.36 -21.38
C TYR A 11 -3.57 -59.83 -21.76
N VAL A 12 -2.80 -60.61 -22.51
CA VAL A 12 -1.57 -60.15 -23.16
C VAL A 12 -1.93 -59.44 -24.46
N PHE A 13 -1.93 -58.10 -24.47
CA PHE A 13 -2.09 -57.32 -25.69
C PHE A 13 -0.79 -57.36 -26.50
N VAL A 14 -0.69 -58.29 -27.46
CA VAL A 14 0.39 -58.33 -28.45
C VAL A 14 0.17 -57.20 -29.46
N GLY A 15 0.55 -55.98 -29.09
CA GLY A 15 0.64 -54.87 -30.05
C GLY A 15 1.77 -55.13 -31.06
N SER A 16 1.53 -54.89 -32.34
CA SER A 16 2.59 -54.93 -33.36
C SER A 16 3.54 -53.74 -33.16
N ASN A 17 4.82 -53.86 -33.51
CA ASN A 17 5.75 -52.70 -33.48
C ASN A 17 5.16 -51.47 -34.17
N LYS A 18 4.36 -51.67 -35.25
CA LYS A 18 3.64 -50.59 -35.95
C LYS A 18 2.61 -49.86 -35.09
N THR A 19 1.88 -50.57 -34.22
CA THR A 19 0.89 -49.93 -33.34
C THR A 19 1.57 -49.11 -32.26
N TYR A 20 2.69 -49.59 -31.71
CA TYR A 20 3.50 -48.82 -30.75
C TYR A 20 4.14 -47.59 -31.39
N THR A 21 4.64 -47.71 -32.62
CA THR A 21 5.17 -46.55 -33.36
C THR A 21 4.07 -45.51 -33.62
N MET A 22 2.87 -45.93 -34.05
CA MET A 22 1.75 -45.00 -34.26
C MET A 22 1.34 -44.28 -32.97
N LEU A 23 1.20 -44.99 -31.85
CA LEU A 23 0.86 -44.40 -30.56
C LEU A 23 1.94 -43.41 -30.09
N PHE A 24 3.22 -43.76 -30.25
CA PHE A 24 4.32 -42.87 -29.91
C PHE A 24 4.32 -41.60 -30.77
N THR A 25 4.12 -41.73 -32.08
CA THR A 25 4.07 -40.57 -32.99
C THR A 25 2.89 -39.65 -32.68
N PHE A 26 1.72 -40.21 -32.34
CA PHE A 26 0.55 -39.43 -31.97
C PHE A 26 0.76 -38.69 -30.64
N SER A 27 1.31 -39.39 -29.64
CA SER A 27 1.68 -38.79 -28.36
C SER A 27 2.69 -37.65 -28.56
N LEU A 28 3.74 -37.86 -29.34
CA LEU A 28 4.75 -36.85 -29.63
C LEU A 28 4.12 -35.61 -30.31
N MET A 29 3.26 -35.81 -31.32
CA MET A 29 2.54 -34.71 -31.97
C MET A 29 1.64 -33.94 -31.00
N ALA A 30 0.94 -34.62 -30.11
CA ALA A 30 0.07 -33.98 -29.12
C ALA A 30 0.88 -33.10 -28.14
N HIS A 31 2.03 -33.58 -27.67
CA HIS A 31 2.91 -32.81 -26.78
C HIS A 31 3.52 -31.60 -27.51
N LEU A 32 3.98 -31.78 -28.75
CA LEU A 32 4.51 -30.67 -29.56
C LEU A 32 3.45 -29.59 -29.81
N PHE A 33 2.20 -29.99 -30.08
CA PHE A 33 1.09 -29.06 -30.25
C PHE A 33 0.75 -28.32 -28.95
N ALA A 34 0.69 -29.02 -27.82
CA ALA A 34 0.47 -28.40 -26.51
C ALA A 34 1.59 -27.40 -26.16
N PHE A 35 2.86 -27.76 -26.40
CA PHE A 35 3.99 -26.88 -26.21
C PHE A 35 3.91 -25.64 -27.11
N TRP A 36 3.52 -25.80 -28.38
CA TRP A 36 3.35 -24.69 -29.31
C TRP A 36 2.23 -23.73 -28.87
N LEU A 37 1.09 -24.25 -28.38
CA LEU A 37 0.01 -23.42 -27.83
C LEU A 37 0.46 -22.62 -26.61
N LEU A 38 1.23 -23.24 -25.70
CA LEU A 38 1.79 -22.57 -24.53
C LEU A 38 2.82 -21.51 -24.94
N ALA A 39 3.67 -21.78 -25.92
CA ALA A 39 4.61 -20.78 -26.43
C ALA A 39 3.88 -19.58 -27.05
N MET A 40 2.83 -19.83 -27.83
CA MET A 40 2.02 -18.78 -28.47
C MET A 40 1.17 -17.97 -27.48
N SER A 41 0.72 -18.56 -26.36
CA SER A 41 0.00 -17.81 -25.32
C SER A 41 0.92 -16.93 -24.47
N ASN A 42 2.20 -17.30 -24.35
CA ASN A 42 3.23 -16.54 -23.65
C ASN A 42 3.99 -15.54 -24.55
N LEU A 43 3.65 -15.45 -25.84
CA LEU A 43 4.19 -14.37 -26.68
C LEU A 43 3.70 -13.04 -26.10
N PRO A 44 4.60 -12.10 -25.72
CA PRO A 44 4.21 -10.82 -25.19
C PRO A 44 3.34 -10.14 -26.25
N ARG A 45 2.03 -10.05 -25.98
CA ARG A 45 1.12 -9.23 -26.78
C ARG A 45 1.70 -7.84 -26.70
N GLY A 46 2.32 -7.38 -27.79
CA GLY A 46 2.96 -6.09 -27.86
C GLY A 46 2.01 -5.06 -27.27
N PHE A 47 2.40 -4.48 -26.13
CA PHE A 47 1.66 -3.43 -25.48
C PHE A 47 1.52 -2.32 -26.52
N ARG A 48 0.33 -2.19 -27.13
CA ARG A 48 -0.03 -0.92 -27.78
C ARG A 48 -0.14 0.07 -26.64
N ALA A 49 0.96 0.76 -26.36
CA ALA A 49 0.96 1.88 -25.45
C ALA A 49 -0.18 2.81 -25.90
N ARG A 50 -1.20 2.96 -25.05
CA ARG A 50 -2.16 4.04 -25.23
C ARG A 50 -1.35 5.34 -25.24
N PRO A 51 -1.64 6.31 -26.11
CA PRO A 51 -0.95 7.58 -26.08
C PRO A 51 -1.13 8.19 -24.69
N VAL A 52 -0.02 8.24 -23.93
CA VAL A 52 0.01 8.86 -22.61
C VAL A 52 -0.36 10.31 -22.83
N LYS A 53 -1.42 10.76 -22.15
CA LYS A 53 -1.79 12.18 -22.13
C LYS A 53 -0.69 12.88 -21.33
N SER A 54 0.31 13.44 -22.03
CA SER A 54 1.39 14.20 -21.41
C SER A 54 0.78 15.41 -20.71
N ILE A 55 0.92 15.48 -19.39
CA ILE A 55 0.56 16.66 -18.62
C ILE A 55 1.65 17.69 -18.91
N GLY A 56 1.28 18.76 -19.62
CA GLY A 56 2.16 19.90 -19.81
C GLY A 56 2.30 20.62 -18.48
N VAL A 57 3.44 20.47 -17.82
CA VAL A 57 3.78 21.30 -16.66
C VAL A 57 4.47 22.55 -17.19
N GLU A 58 3.82 23.70 -17.03
CA GLU A 58 4.41 25.00 -17.31
C GLU A 58 5.38 25.35 -16.17
N LEU A 59 6.67 25.30 -16.46
CA LEU A 59 7.72 25.65 -15.50
C LEU A 59 7.66 27.15 -15.24
N ILE A 60 7.14 27.53 -14.08
CA ILE A 60 7.09 28.93 -13.65
C ILE A 60 8.52 29.43 -13.46
N GLY A 61 8.90 30.51 -14.15
CA GLY A 61 10.20 31.14 -14.04
C GLY A 61 10.45 31.71 -12.64
N THR A 62 11.72 31.75 -12.22
CA THR A 62 12.16 32.19 -10.89
C THR A 62 11.67 33.58 -10.50
N THR A 63 11.56 34.50 -11.46
CA THR A 63 11.06 35.87 -11.22
C THR A 63 9.57 35.93 -10.90
N GLN A 64 8.79 34.98 -11.41
CA GLN A 64 7.36 34.88 -11.13
C GLN A 64 7.10 34.17 -9.80
N PHE A 65 7.95 33.20 -9.45
CA PHE A 65 7.99 32.59 -8.13
C PHE A 65 8.29 33.65 -7.05
N GLU A 66 9.32 34.47 -7.22
CA GLU A 66 9.74 35.50 -6.25
C GLU A 66 8.66 36.57 -6.02
N LYS A 67 7.84 36.85 -7.03
CA LYS A 67 6.72 37.79 -6.95
C LYS A 67 5.52 37.24 -6.17
N LEU A 68 5.36 35.91 -6.09
CA LEU A 68 4.31 35.26 -5.30
C LEU A 68 4.64 35.23 -3.81
N PHE A 69 5.92 35.33 -3.44
CA PHE A 69 6.40 35.31 -2.05
C PHE A 69 6.90 36.66 -1.54
N ALA A 70 6.79 37.72 -2.34
CA ALA A 70 7.12 39.07 -1.88
C ALA A 70 6.07 39.54 -0.86
N PRO A 71 6.47 39.93 0.37
CA PRO A 71 5.54 40.49 1.34
C PRO A 71 4.96 41.81 0.82
N PRO A 72 3.68 42.14 1.12
CA PRO A 72 3.09 43.39 0.70
C PRO A 72 3.90 44.56 1.28
N VAL A 73 4.22 45.52 0.41
CA VAL A 73 4.90 46.77 0.77
C VAL A 73 4.10 47.43 1.89
N VAL A 74 4.72 47.54 3.06
CA VAL A 74 4.18 48.25 4.22
C VAL A 74 4.19 49.73 3.89
N GLU A 75 3.03 50.29 3.54
CA GLU A 75 2.82 51.74 3.65
C GLU A 75 2.76 52.10 5.14
N GLU A 76 3.71 52.94 5.55
CA GLU A 76 3.86 53.44 6.91
C GLU A 76 2.74 54.45 7.22
N PRO A 77 1.89 54.23 8.23
CA PRO A 77 0.83 55.18 8.57
C PRO A 77 1.42 56.42 9.27
N PRO A 78 0.87 57.63 9.03
CA PRO A 78 1.40 58.85 9.61
C PRO A 78 1.20 58.90 11.13
N THR A 79 2.26 59.34 11.81
CA THR A 79 2.29 59.60 13.25
C THR A 79 1.52 60.89 13.58
N ALA A 80 0.45 60.77 14.37
CA ALA A 80 -0.12 61.81 15.25
C ALA A 80 -1.21 61.15 16.12
N SER A 81 -1.50 61.46 17.37
CA SER A 81 -0.94 62.31 18.42
C SER A 81 -1.61 61.81 19.72
N LEU A 82 -0.89 61.86 20.85
CA LEU A 82 -1.38 61.42 22.16
C LEU A 82 -2.36 62.45 22.75
N SER A 83 -3.56 62.01 23.12
CA SER A 83 -4.37 62.62 24.18
C SER A 83 -5.26 61.58 24.88
N PRO A 84 -5.57 61.77 26.17
CA PRO A 84 -5.78 60.67 27.11
C PRO A 84 -7.17 60.03 27.01
N ALA A 85 -7.20 58.70 27.10
CA ALA A 85 -8.44 57.94 27.24
C ALA A 85 -9.11 58.22 28.60
N PRO A 86 -10.45 58.29 28.67
CA PRO A 86 -11.15 58.29 29.94
C PRO A 86 -11.07 56.90 30.58
N ILE A 87 -10.85 56.87 31.89
CA ILE A 87 -10.83 55.65 32.71
C ILE A 87 -12.23 55.02 32.64
N VAL A 88 -12.37 53.95 31.85
CA VAL A 88 -13.53 53.07 31.88
C VAL A 88 -13.25 51.97 32.90
N LYS A 89 -14.15 51.88 33.87
CA LYS A 89 -14.08 51.02 35.04
C LYS A 89 -14.05 49.54 34.63
N ASP A 90 -13.18 48.81 35.32
CA ASP A 90 -13.00 47.37 35.25
C ASP A 90 -14.34 46.64 35.47
N LYS A 91 -14.76 45.87 34.45
CA LYS A 91 -15.85 44.90 34.57
C LYS A 91 -15.18 43.52 34.47
N PRO A 92 -15.32 42.63 35.47
CA PRO A 92 -14.69 41.32 35.42
C PRO A 92 -15.06 40.57 34.14
N GLN A 93 -14.03 40.23 33.37
CA GLN A 93 -14.14 39.43 32.17
C GLN A 93 -14.47 38.00 32.59
N GLU A 94 -15.62 37.50 32.13
CA GLU A 94 -16.04 36.13 32.36
C GLU A 94 -15.04 35.19 31.67
N LEU A 95 -14.51 34.23 32.44
CA LEU A 95 -13.59 33.22 31.93
C LEU A 95 -14.23 32.53 30.73
N PRO A 96 -13.48 32.26 29.64
CA PRO A 96 -13.98 31.39 28.60
C PRO A 96 -14.40 30.06 29.23
N PRO A 97 -15.52 29.46 28.79
CA PRO A 97 -15.93 28.16 29.31
C PRO A 97 -14.77 27.17 29.16
N PRO A 98 -14.65 26.22 30.09
CA PRO A 98 -13.54 25.27 30.05
C PRO A 98 -13.53 24.65 28.66
N VAL A 99 -12.35 24.72 28.00
CA VAL A 99 -12.02 23.87 26.86
C VAL A 99 -12.57 22.51 27.22
N VAL A 100 -13.60 22.08 26.49
CA VAL A 100 -14.04 20.70 26.53
C VAL A 100 -12.78 19.94 26.12
N ARG A 101 -12.08 19.40 27.12
CA ARG A 101 -11.16 18.30 26.86
C ARG A 101 -12.07 17.31 26.18
N GLU A 102 -11.88 17.11 24.88
CA GLU A 102 -12.41 15.94 24.22
C GLU A 102 -12.08 14.79 25.18
N GLU A 103 -13.12 14.24 25.79
CA GLU A 103 -12.95 13.03 26.58
C GLU A 103 -12.19 12.07 25.68
N PRO A 104 -11.20 11.32 26.19
CA PRO A 104 -10.56 10.31 25.38
C PRO A 104 -11.70 9.44 24.88
N VAL A 105 -11.97 9.53 23.57
CA VAL A 105 -12.80 8.56 22.86
C VAL A 105 -12.28 7.25 23.41
N LYS A 106 -13.16 6.45 24.01
CA LYS A 106 -12.83 5.10 24.47
C LYS A 106 -12.38 4.36 23.21
N GLY A 107 -11.12 4.55 22.87
CA GLY A 107 -10.65 4.46 21.51
C GLY A 107 -10.59 3.03 21.10
N LEU A 108 -10.64 2.78 19.80
CA LEU A 108 -9.97 1.59 19.29
C LEU A 108 -8.56 1.63 19.89
N GLN A 109 -8.22 0.64 20.72
CA GLN A 109 -6.87 0.51 21.22
C GLN A 109 -5.99 0.06 20.05
N PRO A 110 -4.80 0.65 19.86
CA PRO A 110 -3.91 0.25 18.79
C PRO A 110 -3.50 -1.21 18.97
N VAL A 111 -3.47 -1.94 17.87
CA VAL A 111 -2.90 -3.29 17.82
C VAL A 111 -1.40 -3.12 17.81
N ILE A 112 -0.72 -3.74 18.78
CA ILE A 112 0.74 -3.73 18.88
C ILE A 112 1.25 -5.07 18.32
N ALA A 113 2.07 -5.00 17.28
CA ALA A 113 2.67 -6.18 16.67
C ALA A 113 3.93 -6.61 17.43
N ASP A 114 4.10 -7.93 17.61
CA ASP A 114 5.25 -8.54 18.30
C ASP A 114 6.09 -9.48 17.41
N ASN A 115 5.55 -9.92 16.26
CA ASN A 115 6.20 -10.82 15.32
C ASN A 115 6.18 -10.24 13.91
N PHE A 116 7.26 -9.57 13.53
CA PHE A 116 7.39 -8.90 12.24
C PHE A 116 7.60 -9.87 11.08
N GLN A 117 6.90 -9.65 9.98
CA GLN A 117 6.85 -10.55 8.82
C GLN A 117 7.76 -10.12 7.67
N LEU A 118 8.15 -8.85 7.62
CA LEU A 118 8.85 -8.23 6.50
C LEU A 118 10.11 -9.00 6.10
N GLY A 119 10.90 -9.48 7.06
CA GLY A 119 12.09 -10.28 6.76
C GLY A 119 11.75 -11.55 5.98
N ARG A 120 10.76 -12.32 6.45
CA ARG A 120 10.30 -13.55 5.76
C ARG A 120 9.72 -13.23 4.39
N LEU A 121 8.93 -12.15 4.28
CA LEU A 121 8.33 -11.70 3.03
C LEU A 121 9.40 -11.35 2.00
N LEU A 122 10.43 -10.59 2.37
CA LEU A 122 11.47 -10.15 1.45
C LEU A 122 12.46 -11.26 1.07
N GLU A 123 12.68 -12.24 1.93
CA GLU A 123 13.55 -13.40 1.60
C GLU A 123 12.85 -14.49 0.78
N ALA A 124 11.53 -14.41 0.59
CA ALA A 124 10.79 -15.36 -0.23
C ALA A 124 11.22 -15.26 -1.71
N PRO A 125 11.57 -16.37 -2.40
CA PRO A 125 12.06 -16.34 -3.78
C PRO A 125 11.11 -15.65 -4.78
N GLU A 126 9.81 -15.80 -4.59
CA GLU A 126 8.75 -15.17 -5.38
C GLU A 126 8.74 -13.63 -5.27
N ASN A 127 9.30 -13.07 -4.19
CA ASN A 127 9.33 -11.63 -3.90
C ASN A 127 10.65 -10.97 -4.28
N LYS A 128 11.49 -11.64 -5.07
CA LYS A 128 12.79 -11.10 -5.51
C LYS A 128 12.65 -9.74 -6.19
N GLU A 129 11.70 -9.60 -7.12
CA GLU A 129 11.48 -8.34 -7.85
C GLU A 129 11.01 -7.21 -6.93
N LEU A 130 10.13 -7.52 -5.96
CA LEU A 130 9.72 -6.57 -4.93
C LEU A 130 10.93 -6.07 -4.14
N LYS A 131 11.77 -6.99 -3.63
CA LYS A 131 12.98 -6.65 -2.87
C LYS A 131 13.95 -5.78 -3.67
N GLU A 132 14.14 -6.08 -4.95
CA GLU A 132 15.00 -5.28 -5.83
C GLU A 132 14.41 -3.89 -6.11
N SER A 133 13.08 -3.78 -6.26
CA SER A 133 12.40 -2.51 -6.51
C SER A 133 12.50 -1.54 -5.34
N LEU A 134 12.54 -2.04 -4.09
CA LEU A 134 12.62 -1.22 -2.88
C LEU A 134 13.90 -0.39 -2.82
N VAL A 135 14.99 -0.84 -3.46
CA VAL A 135 16.28 -0.12 -3.51
C VAL A 135 16.23 1.09 -4.45
N LEU A 136 15.22 1.17 -5.31
CA LEU A 136 15.08 2.27 -6.28
C LEU A 136 14.38 3.50 -5.70
N PHE A 137 13.73 3.37 -4.55
CA PHE A 137 13.10 4.48 -3.84
C PHE A 137 14.16 5.35 -3.15
N ASP A 138 13.86 6.64 -3.01
CA ASP A 138 14.61 7.50 -2.11
C ASP A 138 14.54 6.93 -0.67
N PRO A 139 15.55 7.18 0.20
CA PRO A 139 15.60 6.53 1.50
C PRO A 139 14.36 6.74 2.38
N SER A 140 13.69 7.88 2.27
CA SER A 140 12.45 8.14 3.01
C SER A 140 11.30 7.28 2.52
N ASP A 141 11.11 7.24 1.20
CA ASP A 141 10.04 6.49 0.57
C ASP A 141 10.28 4.99 0.73
N GLN A 142 11.53 4.53 0.62
CA GLN A 142 11.89 3.15 0.90
C GLN A 142 11.43 2.71 2.30
N ARG A 143 11.68 3.55 3.33
CA ARG A 143 11.24 3.27 4.70
C ARG A 143 9.72 3.18 4.80
N GLU A 144 9.02 4.12 4.17
CA GLU A 144 7.56 4.10 4.12
C GLU A 144 7.05 2.81 3.46
N GLN A 145 7.64 2.40 2.33
CA GLN A 145 7.25 1.17 1.63
C GLN A 145 7.48 -0.09 2.49
N LEU A 146 8.61 -0.18 3.19
CA LEU A 146 8.89 -1.29 4.11
C LEU A 146 7.85 -1.36 5.25
N CYS A 147 7.50 -0.20 5.82
CA CYS A 147 6.46 -0.11 6.84
C CYS A 147 5.06 -0.44 6.31
N ASN A 148 4.73 -0.02 5.08
CA ASN A 148 3.49 -0.35 4.40
C ASN A 148 3.36 -1.87 4.16
N LEU A 149 4.45 -2.54 3.77
CA LEU A 149 4.48 -4.01 3.63
C LEU A 149 4.23 -4.70 4.98
N GLU A 150 4.92 -4.27 6.03
CA GLU A 150 4.75 -4.88 7.35
C GLU A 150 3.32 -4.68 7.89
N VAL A 151 2.75 -3.48 7.81
CA VAL A 151 1.39 -3.25 8.33
C VAL A 151 0.33 -4.04 7.57
N MET A 152 0.51 -4.28 6.26
CA MET A 152 -0.37 -5.17 5.50
C MET A 152 -0.34 -6.61 6.04
N GLU A 153 0.85 -7.14 6.32
CA GLU A 153 1.00 -8.48 6.92
C GLU A 153 0.36 -8.53 8.32
N GLN A 154 0.57 -7.50 9.13
CA GLN A 154 0.00 -7.44 10.48
C GLN A 154 -1.53 -7.29 10.48
N ILE A 155 -2.11 -6.55 9.55
CA ILE A 155 -3.57 -6.47 9.38
C ILE A 155 -4.14 -7.84 9.02
N HIS A 156 -3.50 -8.57 8.11
CA HIS A 156 -3.93 -9.91 7.72
C HIS A 156 -3.89 -10.90 8.90
N LEU A 157 -2.81 -10.86 9.70
CA LEU A 157 -2.67 -11.70 10.90
C LEU A 157 -3.64 -11.33 12.02
N TRP A 158 -3.88 -10.04 12.22
CA TRP A 158 -4.79 -9.56 13.25
C TRP A 158 -6.24 -9.95 12.97
N ASN A 159 -6.65 -9.93 11.70
CA ASN A 159 -7.99 -10.28 11.30
C ASN A 159 -8.03 -10.92 9.90
N GLU A 160 -8.21 -12.25 9.88
CA GLU A 160 -8.24 -13.09 8.66
C GLU A 160 -9.35 -12.70 7.66
N SER A 161 -10.33 -11.89 8.08
CA SER A 161 -11.33 -11.35 7.15
C SER A 161 -10.76 -10.29 6.21
N PHE A 162 -9.61 -9.70 6.53
CA PHE A 162 -8.88 -8.80 5.64
C PHE A 162 -7.86 -9.56 4.79
N ASN A 163 -7.72 -9.11 3.54
CA ASN A 163 -6.65 -9.51 2.62
C ASN A 163 -6.06 -8.22 2.02
N PRO A 164 -5.15 -7.55 2.73
CA PRO A 164 -4.61 -6.26 2.31
C PRO A 164 -3.87 -6.36 0.97
N GLU A 165 -4.13 -5.40 0.09
CA GLU A 165 -3.62 -5.35 -1.29
C GLU A 165 -2.71 -4.14 -1.51
N ARG A 166 -2.97 -3.05 -0.78
CA ARG A 166 -2.28 -1.77 -0.92
C ARG A 166 -2.45 -0.94 0.36
N VAL A 167 -1.46 -0.11 0.65
CA VAL A 167 -1.54 1.00 1.61
C VAL A 167 -1.24 2.30 0.88
N VAL A 168 -2.03 3.34 1.19
CA VAL A 168 -1.76 4.73 0.80
C VAL A 168 -1.55 5.51 2.09
N ALA A 169 -0.29 5.80 2.42
CA ALA A 169 0.08 6.39 3.70
C ALA A 169 -0.35 7.87 3.85
N PHE A 170 -0.54 8.55 2.72
CA PHE A 170 -0.85 9.99 2.63
C PHE A 170 -2.33 10.31 2.34
N ALA A 171 -3.25 9.34 2.44
CA ALA A 171 -4.62 9.48 1.95
C ALA A 171 -5.39 10.69 2.53
N TYR A 172 -5.39 10.83 3.85
CA TYR A 172 -6.05 11.92 4.59
C TYR A 172 -5.06 12.87 5.26
N LYS A 173 -3.80 12.44 5.43
CA LYS A 173 -2.73 13.21 6.06
C LYS A 173 -1.37 12.67 5.65
N ASP A 174 -0.43 13.55 5.33
CA ASP A 174 0.93 13.16 4.95
C ASP A 174 1.63 12.36 6.06
N PRO A 175 2.36 11.29 5.70
CA PRO A 175 3.19 10.56 6.65
C PRO A 175 4.37 11.41 7.10
N VAL A 176 4.76 11.24 8.37
CA VAL A 176 5.93 11.90 8.95
C VAL A 176 7.02 10.86 9.14
N VAL A 177 8.17 11.10 8.51
CA VAL A 177 9.38 10.31 8.70
C VAL A 177 10.36 11.08 9.57
N PHE A 178 10.61 10.58 10.78
CA PHE A 178 11.55 11.18 11.74
C PHE A 178 12.51 10.13 12.28
N GLY A 179 13.79 10.29 11.93
CA GLY A 179 14.82 9.29 12.23
C GLY A 179 14.44 7.94 11.65
N ASP A 180 14.31 6.95 12.54
CA ASP A 180 13.97 5.57 12.20
C ASP A 180 12.47 5.25 12.35
N THR A 181 11.61 6.27 12.43
CA THR A 181 10.17 6.07 12.61
C THR A 181 9.37 6.72 11.49
N VAL A 182 8.42 5.95 10.95
CA VAL A 182 7.37 6.41 10.04
C VAL A 182 6.06 6.47 10.83
N THR A 183 5.38 7.61 10.77
CA THR A 183 4.06 7.82 11.38
C THR A 183 3.08 8.23 10.30
N ALA A 184 2.05 7.41 10.05
CA ALA A 184 1.01 7.70 9.07
C ALA A 184 -0.35 7.69 9.77
N GLU A 185 -0.84 8.85 10.18
CA GLU A 185 -2.09 8.98 10.96
C GLU A 185 -3.35 9.09 10.09
N GLY A 186 -3.19 9.36 8.80
CA GLY A 186 -4.28 9.47 7.83
C GLY A 186 -4.11 8.49 6.67
N ALA A 187 -3.57 7.30 6.94
CA ALA A 187 -3.40 6.29 5.91
C ALA A 187 -4.73 5.62 5.55
N ALA A 188 -4.71 4.87 4.45
CA ALA A 188 -5.77 3.94 4.10
C ALA A 188 -5.15 2.61 3.62
N PHE A 189 -5.82 1.50 3.89
CA PHE A 189 -5.47 0.22 3.28
C PHE A 189 -6.63 -0.32 2.46
N ARG A 190 -6.31 -1.00 1.37
CA ARG A 190 -7.29 -1.68 0.53
C ARG A 190 -7.31 -3.14 0.87
N SER A 191 -8.50 -3.72 1.02
CA SER A 191 -8.69 -5.14 1.20
C SER A 191 -9.94 -5.59 0.46
N LYS A 192 -9.82 -6.62 -0.39
CA LYS A 192 -10.94 -7.20 -1.15
C LYS A 192 -11.70 -6.18 -1.98
N GLY A 193 -10.97 -5.25 -2.60
CA GLY A 193 -11.54 -4.20 -3.44
C GLY A 193 -11.99 -2.93 -2.71
N GLU A 194 -12.11 -2.96 -1.39
CA GLU A 194 -12.64 -1.87 -0.56
C GLU A 194 -11.53 -1.16 0.23
N TRP A 195 -11.71 0.13 0.50
CA TRP A 195 -10.76 0.95 1.27
C TRP A 195 -11.21 1.14 2.71
N TYR A 196 -10.26 1.12 3.64
CA TYR A 196 -10.49 1.27 5.07
C TYR A 196 -9.51 2.29 5.63
N HIS A 197 -9.94 3.05 6.64
CA HIS A 197 -9.05 3.95 7.35
C HIS A 197 -7.93 3.19 8.06
N LEU A 198 -6.74 3.77 8.07
CA LEU A 198 -5.56 3.24 8.74
C LEU A 198 -4.82 4.36 9.47
N ALA A 199 -4.37 4.08 10.68
CA ALA A 199 -3.28 4.83 11.28
C ALA A 199 -2.20 3.85 11.73
N TYR A 200 -0.93 4.18 11.54
CA TYR A 200 0.16 3.35 12.05
C TYR A 200 1.39 4.16 12.47
N ARG A 201 2.16 3.59 13.39
CA ARG A 201 3.52 4.01 13.73
C ARG A 201 4.43 2.80 13.60
N CYS A 202 5.47 2.94 12.79
CA CYS A 202 6.41 1.90 12.44
C CYS A 202 7.85 2.37 12.72
N THR A 203 8.63 1.58 13.44
CA THR A 203 10.06 1.80 13.64
C THR A 203 10.85 0.72 12.93
N TRP A 204 11.85 1.13 12.17
CA TRP A 204 12.72 0.22 11.40
C TRP A 204 14.17 0.25 11.91
N ASN A 205 14.97 -0.72 11.51
CA ASN A 205 16.41 -0.73 11.72
C ASN A 205 17.12 -0.33 10.41
N PRO A 206 17.89 0.77 10.37
CA PRO A 206 18.52 1.27 9.15
C PRO A 206 19.69 0.43 8.65
N THR A 207 20.19 -0.52 9.44
CA THR A 207 21.25 -1.45 9.04
C THR A 207 20.67 -2.69 8.38
N THR A 208 19.57 -3.22 8.91
CA THR A 208 18.97 -4.47 8.42
C THR A 208 17.77 -4.25 7.50
N ASN A 209 17.24 -3.03 7.43
CA ASN A 209 15.99 -2.68 6.73
C ASN A 209 14.77 -3.50 7.20
N LEU A 210 14.75 -3.87 8.49
CA LEU A 210 13.67 -4.65 9.09
C LEU A 210 12.89 -3.82 10.11
N VAL A 211 11.59 -4.10 10.25
CA VAL A 211 10.75 -3.49 11.28
C VAL A 211 11.13 -4.04 12.65
N THR A 212 11.12 -3.15 13.65
CA THR A 212 11.48 -3.41 15.05
C THR A 212 10.38 -3.00 16.03
N ALA A 213 9.46 -2.13 15.61
CA ALA A 213 8.22 -1.84 16.33
C ALA A 213 7.13 -1.49 15.32
N LEU A 214 5.90 -1.94 15.56
CA LEU A 214 4.73 -1.50 14.82
C LEU A 214 3.51 -1.48 15.73
N GLU A 215 2.77 -0.38 15.66
CA GLU A 215 1.41 -0.29 16.17
C GLU A 215 0.49 0.26 15.08
N PHE A 216 -0.75 -0.21 15.02
CA PHE A 216 -1.72 0.27 14.03
C PHE A 216 -3.16 0.26 14.54
N LEU A 217 -3.99 1.05 13.85
CA LEU A 217 -5.44 1.13 14.02
C LEU A 217 -6.07 0.94 12.65
N SER A 218 -6.84 -0.14 12.49
CA SER A 218 -7.76 -0.28 11.36
C SER A 218 -9.09 0.37 11.73
N GLY A 219 -9.51 1.35 10.95
CA GLY A 219 -10.78 2.04 11.10
C GLY A 219 -11.87 1.50 10.16
N ASP A 220 -12.91 2.31 10.00
CA ASP A 220 -14.09 1.98 9.21
C ASP A 220 -13.82 1.97 7.69
N LEU A 221 -14.77 1.40 6.95
CA LEU A 221 -14.84 1.44 5.50
C LEU A 221 -14.92 2.90 5.00
N ILE A 222 -14.08 3.26 4.04
CA ILE A 222 -14.07 4.56 3.39
C ILE A 222 -15.11 4.58 2.26
N PRO A 223 -16.09 5.52 2.29
CA PRO A 223 -17.11 5.63 1.25
C PRO A 223 -16.51 5.84 -0.14
N HIS A 224 -17.08 5.19 -1.16
CA HIS A 224 -16.60 5.32 -2.56
C HIS A 224 -16.61 6.76 -3.07
N SER A 225 -17.48 7.61 -2.52
CA SER A 225 -17.55 9.04 -2.86
C SER A 225 -16.30 9.82 -2.46
N GLU A 226 -15.50 9.31 -1.51
CA GLU A 226 -14.30 9.96 -1.01
C GLU A 226 -13.03 9.51 -1.76
N TRP A 227 -13.12 8.45 -2.58
CA TRP A 227 -11.93 7.79 -3.09
C TRP A 227 -11.06 8.66 -4.00
N GLU A 228 -11.68 9.40 -4.91
CA GLU A 228 -10.94 10.25 -5.86
C GLU A 228 -10.20 11.38 -5.12
N ASP A 229 -10.86 12.01 -4.13
CA ASP A 229 -10.31 13.13 -3.37
C ASP A 229 -9.11 12.73 -2.49
N HIS A 230 -8.98 11.43 -2.18
CA HIS A 230 -7.92 10.86 -1.34
C HIS A 230 -6.97 9.92 -2.11
N PHE A 231 -6.98 9.96 -3.45
CA PHE A 231 -6.12 9.14 -4.32
C PHE A 231 -6.30 7.61 -4.12
N LEU A 232 -7.48 7.18 -3.69
CA LEU A 232 -7.82 5.79 -3.40
C LEU A 232 -8.42 5.11 -4.62
N PHE A 233 -7.62 4.92 -5.66
CA PHE A 233 -8.10 4.35 -6.92
C PHE A 233 -8.54 2.88 -6.79
N ALA A 234 -9.55 2.50 -7.58
CA ALA A 234 -10.07 1.13 -7.61
C ALA A 234 -9.16 0.10 -8.31
N GLN A 235 -8.05 0.53 -8.93
CA GLN A 235 -7.13 -0.30 -9.73
C GLN A 235 -5.72 -0.33 -9.12
#